data_AF-A0AAQ1A547-F1
#
_entry.id   AF-A0AAQ1A547-F1
#
_cell.length_a   1.000
_cell.length_b   1.000
_cell.length_c   1.000
_cell.angle_alpha   90.00
_cell.angle_beta   90.00
_cell.angle_gamma   90.00
#
_symmetry.space_group_name_H-M   'P 1'
#
loop_
_entity.id
_entity.type
_entity.pdbx_description
1 polymer ?
#
loop_
_entity_poly.entity_id
_entity_poly.type
_entity_poly.pdbx_seq_one_letter_code
_entity_poly.pdbx_strand_id
1 'polypeptide(L)'
;MSNIDKKALRQLAEKAISAEGVTWWSEHQLSHEDGLALHDADAKFIAAASPATILALLDEMEVLQSFRTAYMEWSDKTDWVQTDKRLDVIKPWGKHRADVLKLYIDHLESNLEAAEHTAAVDHEAACSLVEENEELKRKLEAAEQCIAELEARTVTIKQFDEFQICHYGATEDYAKGYIDCQNNYNKALNAAGIGKGE
;
A
#
# COMPACT_ATOMS: atom_id res chain seq x y z
N MET A 1 34.83 -38.76 7.98
CA MET A 1 35.47 -37.47 8.27
C MET A 1 36.56 -37.73 9.30
N SER A 2 37.78 -37.24 9.07
CA SER A 2 38.88 -37.44 10.02
C SER A 2 38.56 -36.76 11.35
N ASN A 3 38.58 -37.52 12.45
CA ASN A 3 38.29 -37.03 13.80
C ASN A 3 39.56 -36.41 14.41
N ILE A 4 40.11 -35.41 13.74
CA ILE A 4 41.28 -34.68 14.25
C ILE A 4 40.82 -33.84 15.43
N ASP A 5 41.39 -34.09 16.60
CA ASP A 5 41.23 -33.22 17.76
C ASP A 5 42.02 -31.92 17.54
N LYS A 6 41.34 -30.93 16.95
CA LYS A 6 41.92 -29.62 16.65
C LYS A 6 42.39 -28.88 17.91
N LYS A 7 41.73 -29.10 19.05
CA LYS A 7 42.08 -28.44 20.31
C LYS A 7 43.37 -29.02 20.87
N ALA A 8 43.51 -30.34 20.86
CA ALA A 8 44.76 -31.01 21.22
C ALA A 8 45.91 -30.58 20.29
N LEU A 9 45.66 -30.51 18.98
CA LEU A 9 46.67 -30.07 18.02
C LEU A 9 47.11 -28.62 18.25
N ARG A 10 46.18 -27.71 18.55
CA ARG A 10 46.49 -26.30 18.89
C ARG A 10 47.39 -26.21 20.13
N GLN A 11 47.04 -26.93 21.20
CA GLN A 11 47.84 -26.97 22.43
C GLN A 11 49.24 -27.53 22.19
N LEU A 12 49.37 -28.57 21.37
CA LEU A 12 50.67 -29.14 21.01
C LEU A 12 51.52 -28.14 20.21
N ALA A 13 50.92 -27.42 19.26
CA ALA A 13 51.62 -26.42 18.46
C ALA A 13 52.05 -25.21 19.31
N GLU A 14 51.18 -24.68 20.17
CA GLU A 14 51.51 -23.59 21.11
C GLU A 14 52.66 -23.98 22.05
N LYS A 15 52.61 -25.20 22.59
CA LYS A 15 53.67 -25.73 23.45
C LYS A 15 54.98 -25.88 22.70
N ALA A 16 54.95 -26.38 21.46
CA ALA A 16 56.14 -26.48 20.62
C ALA A 16 56.77 -25.11 20.36
N ILE A 17 55.96 -24.09 20.06
CA ILE A 17 56.45 -22.71 19.87
C ILE A 17 57.10 -22.17 21.15
N SER A 18 56.49 -22.45 22.30
CA SER A 18 56.96 -21.96 23.59
C SER A 18 58.26 -22.64 24.04
N ALA A 19 58.46 -23.91 23.68
CA ALA A 19 59.62 -24.70 24.08
C ALA A 19 60.80 -24.59 23.10
N GLU A 20 60.52 -24.57 21.79
CA GLU A 20 61.53 -24.76 20.73
C GLU A 20 61.52 -23.63 19.68
N GLY A 21 60.56 -22.69 19.75
CA GLY A 21 60.43 -21.56 18.83
C GLY A 21 59.48 -21.82 17.66
N VAL A 22 59.36 -20.83 16.76
CA VAL A 22 58.31 -20.76 15.72
C VAL A 22 58.38 -21.92 14.72
N THR A 23 59.56 -22.53 14.54
CA THR A 23 59.84 -23.63 13.62
C THR A 23 60.50 -24.80 14.35
N TRP A 24 60.09 -26.04 14.06
CA TRP A 24 60.74 -27.24 14.62
C TRP A 24 62.18 -27.40 14.12
N TRP A 25 62.39 -27.25 12.80
CA TRP A 25 63.68 -27.39 12.14
C TRP A 25 63.73 -26.45 10.92
N SER A 26 64.92 -25.95 10.59
CA SER A 26 65.14 -25.34 9.28
C SER A 26 65.36 -26.40 8.20
N GLU A 27 65.03 -26.08 6.96
CA GLU A 27 65.27 -26.93 5.79
C GLU A 27 66.72 -27.44 5.75
N HIS A 28 67.69 -26.56 6.00
CA HIS A 28 69.10 -26.90 6.06
C HIS A 28 69.41 -27.94 7.15
N GLN A 29 68.80 -27.86 8.34
CA GLN A 29 69.02 -28.87 9.38
C GLN A 29 68.41 -30.23 9.03
N LEU A 30 67.36 -30.25 8.21
CA LEU A 30 66.67 -31.46 7.80
C LEU A 30 67.39 -32.17 6.63
N SER A 31 67.97 -31.40 5.69
CA SER A 31 68.60 -31.93 4.47
C SER A 31 70.12 -32.16 4.57
N HIS A 32 70.79 -31.65 5.62
CA HIS A 32 72.24 -31.81 5.77
C HIS A 32 72.64 -33.28 5.98
N GLU A 33 73.75 -33.69 5.32
CA GLU A 33 74.35 -35.03 5.44
C GLU A 33 74.68 -35.46 6.88
N ASP A 34 75.08 -34.53 7.75
CA ASP A 34 75.36 -34.80 9.18
C ASP A 34 74.11 -34.68 10.07
N GLY A 35 72.95 -34.38 9.49
CA GLY A 35 71.66 -34.19 10.17
C GLY A 35 70.72 -35.39 10.01
N LEU A 36 69.44 -35.12 9.77
CA LEU A 36 68.45 -36.17 9.49
C LEU A 36 68.53 -36.69 8.04
N ALA A 37 69.31 -36.03 7.17
CA ALA A 37 69.55 -36.39 5.77
C ALA A 37 68.26 -36.70 4.99
N LEU A 38 67.19 -35.93 5.22
CA LEU A 38 65.94 -36.04 4.47
C LEU A 38 66.14 -35.57 3.03
N HIS A 39 65.36 -36.13 2.11
CA HIS A 39 65.31 -35.62 0.74
C HIS A 39 64.90 -34.15 0.76
N ASP A 40 65.53 -33.33 -0.08
CA ASP A 40 65.32 -31.87 -0.15
C ASP A 40 63.83 -31.48 -0.20
N ALA A 41 63.03 -32.25 -0.95
CA ALA A 41 61.58 -32.06 -1.03
C ALA A 41 60.85 -32.27 0.30
N ASP A 42 61.22 -33.30 1.07
CA ASP A 42 60.58 -33.62 2.35
C ASP A 42 61.03 -32.63 3.43
N ALA A 43 62.30 -32.24 3.42
CA ALA A 43 62.86 -31.21 4.29
C ALA A 43 62.13 -29.86 4.12
N LYS A 44 61.90 -29.44 2.87
CA LYS A 44 61.13 -28.24 2.54
C LYS A 44 59.69 -28.31 3.07
N PHE A 45 59.01 -29.44 2.84
CA PHE A 45 57.63 -29.60 3.28
C PHE A 45 57.50 -29.58 4.80
N ILE A 46 58.36 -30.31 5.52
CA ILE A 46 58.34 -30.37 6.99
C ILE A 46 58.69 -29.01 7.61
N ALA A 47 59.69 -28.31 7.07
CA ALA A 47 60.04 -26.96 7.53
C ALA A 47 58.86 -25.97 7.31
N ALA A 48 58.16 -26.09 6.18
CA ALA A 48 56.97 -25.27 5.90
C ALA A 48 55.77 -25.64 6.78
N ALA A 49 55.60 -26.92 7.13
CA ALA A 49 54.56 -27.44 8.04
C ALA A 49 54.91 -27.21 9.53
N SER A 50 55.45 -26.04 9.84
CA SER A 50 55.85 -25.64 11.19
C SER A 50 54.65 -25.51 12.15
N PRO A 51 54.87 -25.53 13.48
CA PRO A 51 53.83 -25.23 14.47
C PRO A 51 53.07 -23.94 14.19
N ALA A 52 53.78 -22.89 13.74
CA ALA A 52 53.16 -21.61 13.41
C ALA A 52 52.23 -21.72 12.20
N THR A 53 52.63 -22.45 11.17
CA THR A 53 51.79 -22.73 10.00
C THR A 53 50.56 -23.55 10.40
N ILE A 54 50.73 -24.54 11.29
CA ILE A 54 49.62 -25.35 11.80
C ILE A 54 48.61 -24.48 12.56
N LEU A 55 49.07 -23.55 13.41
CA LEU A 55 48.18 -22.62 14.11
C LEU A 55 47.44 -21.69 13.13
N ALA A 56 48.15 -21.11 12.15
CA ALA A 56 47.53 -20.27 11.13
C ALA A 56 46.45 -21.00 10.33
N LEU A 57 46.72 -22.26 9.94
CA LEU A 57 45.73 -23.09 9.25
C LEU A 57 44.54 -23.44 10.16
N LEU A 58 44.76 -23.67 11.46
CA LEU A 58 43.67 -23.90 12.42
C LEU A 58 42.79 -22.66 12.58
N ASP A 59 43.38 -21.47 12.61
CA ASP A 59 42.65 -20.19 12.65
C ASP A 59 41.79 -20.00 11.40
N GLU A 60 42.37 -20.21 10.21
CA GLU A 60 41.62 -20.15 8.94
C GLU A 60 40.48 -21.17 8.90
N MET A 61 40.71 -22.40 9.38
CA MET A 61 39.67 -23.42 9.47
C MET A 61 38.54 -23.02 10.42
N GLU A 62 38.84 -22.37 11.54
CA GLU A 62 37.85 -21.88 12.51
C GLU A 62 36.98 -20.78 11.88
N VAL A 63 37.59 -19.84 11.14
CA VAL A 63 36.89 -18.79 10.37
C VAL A 63 36.00 -19.39 9.27
N LEU A 64 36.50 -20.38 8.51
CA LEU A 64 35.71 -21.03 7.47
C LEU A 64 34.54 -21.83 8.05
N GLN A 65 34.70 -22.41 9.24
CA GLN A 65 33.62 -23.09 9.95
C GLN A 65 32.56 -22.10 10.43
N SER A 66 32.95 -20.96 11.00
CA SER A 66 32.00 -19.95 11.43
C SER A 66 31.20 -19.36 10.27
N PHE A 67 31.86 -19.08 9.14
CA PHE A 67 31.20 -18.63 7.90
C PHE A 67 30.20 -19.67 7.39
N ARG A 68 30.59 -20.94 7.35
CA ARG A 68 29.71 -22.03 6.91
C ARG A 68 28.47 -22.16 7.78
N THR A 69 28.64 -22.12 9.10
CA THR A 69 27.52 -22.18 10.05
C THR A 69 26.58 -21.00 9.83
N ALA A 70 27.11 -19.78 9.77
CA ALA A 70 26.31 -18.57 9.53
C ALA A 70 25.56 -18.63 8.19
N TYR A 71 26.21 -19.10 7.13
CA TYR A 71 25.59 -19.27 5.81
C TYR A 71 24.45 -20.30 5.84
N MET A 72 24.67 -21.47 6.47
CA MET A 72 23.62 -22.50 6.58
C MET A 72 22.45 -22.00 7.41
N GLU A 73 22.69 -21.37 8.56
CA GLU A 73 21.62 -20.80 9.37
C GLU A 73 20.81 -19.75 8.62
N TRP A 74 21.48 -18.87 7.86
CA TRP A 74 20.80 -17.87 7.04
C TRP A 74 20.02 -18.51 5.87
N SER A 75 20.61 -19.51 5.22
CA SER A 75 19.96 -20.28 4.16
C SER A 75 18.71 -20.98 4.68
N ASP A 76 18.80 -21.68 5.80
CA ASP A 76 17.65 -22.38 6.40
C ASP A 76 16.53 -21.39 6.77
N LYS A 77 16.87 -20.24 7.34
CA LYS A 77 15.90 -19.17 7.66
C LYS A 77 15.21 -18.58 6.44
N THR A 78 15.80 -18.69 5.26
CA THR A 78 15.29 -18.09 4.02
C THR A 78 14.79 -19.12 3.02
N ASP A 79 14.73 -20.40 3.41
CA ASP A 79 14.34 -21.49 2.51
C ASP A 79 12.87 -21.39 2.07
N TRP A 80 12.03 -20.85 2.95
CA TRP A 80 10.63 -20.54 2.66
C TRP A 80 10.45 -19.65 1.43
N VAL A 81 11.42 -18.77 1.09
CA VAL A 81 11.36 -17.87 -0.08
C VAL A 81 11.23 -18.65 -1.40
N GLN A 82 11.72 -19.88 -1.46
CA GLN A 82 11.63 -20.72 -2.67
C GLN A 82 10.30 -21.46 -2.80
N THR A 83 9.56 -21.62 -1.70
CA THR A 83 8.32 -22.40 -1.65
C THR A 83 7.07 -21.54 -1.43
N ASP A 84 7.25 -20.28 -1.03
CA ASP A 84 6.14 -19.36 -0.78
C ASP A 84 5.53 -18.85 -2.08
N LYS A 85 4.30 -19.30 -2.34
CA LYS A 85 3.50 -18.92 -3.51
C LYS A 85 3.18 -17.42 -3.58
N ARG A 86 3.24 -16.69 -2.46
CA ARG A 86 3.05 -15.22 -2.47
C ARG A 86 4.07 -14.53 -3.37
N LEU A 87 5.24 -15.15 -3.53
CA LEU A 87 6.33 -14.64 -4.34
C LEU A 87 6.19 -15.02 -5.82
N ASP A 88 5.22 -15.85 -6.22
CA ASP A 88 5.02 -16.22 -7.63
C ASP A 88 4.72 -14.99 -8.51
N VAL A 89 4.16 -13.93 -7.93
CA VAL A 89 3.91 -12.65 -8.61
C VAL A 89 5.19 -12.04 -9.20
N ILE A 90 6.34 -12.26 -8.56
CA ILE A 90 7.66 -11.75 -9.01
C ILE A 90 8.52 -12.81 -9.73
N LYS A 91 8.00 -14.03 -9.92
CA LYS A 91 8.69 -15.16 -10.57
C LYS A 91 10.12 -15.38 -10.03
N PRO A 92 10.26 -15.97 -8.82
CA PRO A 92 11.52 -15.98 -8.07
C PRO A 92 12.57 -16.94 -8.62
N TRP A 93 12.19 -17.84 -9.54
CA TRP A 93 13.03 -18.90 -10.07
C TRP A 93 14.30 -18.36 -10.74
N GLY A 94 15.46 -18.91 -10.33
CA GLY A 94 16.77 -18.52 -10.87
C GLY A 94 17.32 -17.18 -10.35
N LYS A 95 16.61 -16.49 -9.46
CA LYS A 95 17.07 -15.24 -8.83
C LYS A 95 17.75 -15.51 -7.49
N HIS A 96 18.66 -14.63 -7.10
CA HIS A 96 19.24 -14.64 -5.76
C HIS A 96 18.15 -14.29 -4.72
N ARG A 97 18.15 -14.94 -3.56
CA ARG A 97 17.10 -14.76 -2.53
C ARG A 97 16.97 -13.29 -2.08
N ALA A 98 18.09 -12.58 -1.97
CA ALA A 98 18.07 -11.16 -1.64
C ALA A 98 17.35 -10.32 -2.71
N ASP A 99 17.53 -10.65 -3.99
CA ASP A 99 16.87 -9.95 -5.09
C ASP A 99 15.37 -10.25 -5.12
N VAL A 100 14.98 -11.49 -4.81
CA VAL A 100 13.57 -11.89 -4.68
C VAL A 100 12.89 -11.06 -3.59
N LEU A 101 13.49 -10.96 -2.40
CA LEU A 101 12.93 -10.16 -1.31
C LEU A 101 12.85 -8.67 -1.67
N LYS A 102 13.88 -8.13 -2.32
CA LYS A 102 13.88 -6.74 -2.78
C LYS A 102 12.74 -6.46 -3.76
N LEU A 103 12.60 -7.31 -4.79
CA LEU A 103 11.52 -7.17 -5.77
C LEU A 103 10.14 -7.29 -5.14
N TYR A 104 10.00 -8.14 -4.11
CA TYR A 104 8.73 -8.28 -3.40
C TYR A 104 8.40 -7.05 -2.56
N ILE A 105 9.39 -6.44 -1.91
CA ILE A 105 9.24 -5.16 -1.20
C ILE A 105 8.79 -4.08 -2.18
N ASP A 106 9.50 -3.93 -3.31
CA ASP A 106 9.15 -2.95 -4.34
C ASP A 106 7.71 -3.15 -4.86
N HIS A 107 7.28 -4.41 -5.03
CA HIS A 107 5.91 -4.75 -5.41
C HIS A 107 4.87 -4.35 -4.35
N LEU A 108 5.16 -4.60 -3.08
CA LEU A 108 4.27 -4.25 -1.97
C LEU A 108 4.17 -2.73 -1.81
N GLU A 109 5.28 -2.00 -1.93
CA GLU A 109 5.31 -0.54 -1.87
C GLU A 109 4.46 0.06 -3.00
N SER A 110 4.62 -0.42 -4.24
CA SER A 110 3.81 0.04 -5.37
C SER A 110 2.31 -0.24 -5.19
N ASN A 111 1.94 -1.41 -4.64
CA ASN A 111 0.54 -1.72 -4.34
C ASN A 111 -0.04 -0.81 -3.24
N LEU A 112 0.77 -0.47 -2.23
CA LEU A 112 0.36 0.43 -1.15
C LEU A 112 0.11 1.83 -1.70
N GLU A 113 1.03 2.37 -2.51
CA GLU A 113 0.87 3.67 -3.16
C GLU A 113 -0.40 3.73 -4.02
N ALA A 114 -0.67 2.68 -4.79
CA ALA A 114 -1.89 2.60 -5.60
C ALA A 114 -3.16 2.61 -4.73
N ALA A 115 -3.17 1.86 -3.62
CA ALA A 115 -4.29 1.82 -2.69
C ALA A 115 -4.52 3.17 -2.01
N GLU A 116 -3.45 3.84 -1.57
CA GLU A 116 -3.51 5.18 -0.98
C GLU A 116 -4.05 6.22 -1.97
N HIS A 117 -3.61 6.19 -3.23
CA HIS A 117 -4.14 7.06 -4.27
C HIS A 117 -5.64 6.82 -4.49
N THR A 118 -6.09 5.56 -4.57
CA THR A 118 -7.52 5.26 -4.72
C THR A 118 -8.33 5.76 -3.53
N ALA A 119 -7.85 5.57 -2.30
CA ALA A 119 -8.53 6.04 -1.10
C ALA A 119 -8.61 7.58 -1.05
N ALA A 120 -7.58 8.29 -1.52
CA ALA A 120 -7.58 9.74 -1.60
C ALA A 120 -8.62 10.25 -2.61
N VAL A 121 -8.68 9.66 -3.80
CA VAL A 121 -9.69 10.00 -4.83
C VAL A 121 -11.10 9.70 -4.33
N ASP A 122 -11.32 8.55 -3.69
CA ASP A 122 -12.62 8.19 -3.13
C ASP A 122 -13.05 9.16 -2.03
N HIS A 123 -12.11 9.61 -1.18
CA HIS A 123 -12.37 10.60 -0.15
C HIS A 123 -12.75 11.96 -0.75
N GLU A 124 -12.01 12.43 -1.76
CA GLU A 124 -12.30 13.67 -2.47
C GLU A 124 -13.70 13.62 -3.13
N ALA A 125 -14.01 12.53 -3.83
CA ALA A 125 -15.32 12.31 -4.43
C ALA A 125 -16.45 12.30 -3.39
N ALA A 126 -16.23 11.66 -2.23
CA ALA A 126 -17.20 11.65 -1.14
C ALA A 126 -17.44 13.05 -0.58
N CYS A 127 -16.39 13.85 -0.38
CA CYS A 127 -16.51 15.24 0.08
C CYS A 127 -17.30 16.10 -0.91
N SER A 128 -17.00 16.01 -2.21
CA SER A 128 -17.72 16.74 -3.25
C SER A 128 -19.21 16.36 -3.30
N LEU A 129 -19.53 15.07 -3.21
CA LEU A 129 -20.93 14.61 -3.16
C LEU A 129 -21.67 15.11 -1.90
N VAL A 130 -20.99 15.23 -0.76
CA VAL A 130 -21.60 15.81 0.45
C VAL A 130 -21.96 17.28 0.22
N GLU A 131 -21.06 18.05 -0.36
CA GLU A 131 -21.30 19.47 -0.69
C GLU A 131 -22.49 19.64 -1.66
N GLU A 132 -22.52 18.85 -2.74
CA GLU A 132 -23.63 18.87 -3.71
C GLU A 132 -24.96 18.49 -3.06
N ASN A 133 -24.98 17.47 -2.19
CA ASN A 133 -26.19 17.06 -1.48
C ASN A 133 -26.68 18.13 -0.50
N GLU A 134 -25.78 18.87 0.16
CA GLU A 134 -26.17 20.01 0.99
C GLU A 134 -26.77 21.14 0.17
N GLU A 135 -26.21 21.44 -1.00
CA GLU A 135 -26.77 22.47 -1.90
C GLU A 135 -28.15 22.06 -2.44
N LEU A 136 -28.31 20.80 -2.86
CA LEU A 136 -29.59 20.28 -3.32
C LEU A 136 -30.66 20.32 -2.23
N LYS A 137 -30.31 20.00 -0.98
CA LYS A 137 -31.23 20.15 0.17
C LYS A 137 -31.69 21.59 0.36
N ARG A 138 -30.78 22.56 0.31
CA ARG A 138 -31.13 23.99 0.42
C ARG A 138 -32.06 24.44 -0.71
N LYS A 139 -31.79 24.01 -1.95
CA LYS A 139 -32.65 24.32 -3.10
C LYS A 139 -34.03 23.67 -2.98
N LEU A 140 -34.09 22.44 -2.48
CA LEU A 140 -35.34 21.73 -2.24
C LEU A 140 -36.19 22.46 -1.19
N GLU A 141 -35.60 22.80 -0.04
CA GLU A 141 -36.29 23.55 1.03
C GLU A 141 -36.81 24.91 0.52
N ALA A 142 -36.02 25.64 -0.27
CA ALA A 142 -36.44 26.92 -0.84
C ALA A 142 -37.58 26.75 -1.85
N ALA A 143 -37.54 25.71 -2.69
CA ALA A 143 -38.61 25.41 -3.64
C ALA A 143 -39.90 25.01 -2.92
N GLU A 144 -39.81 24.18 -1.87
CA GLU A 144 -40.94 23.80 -1.03
C GLU A 144 -41.59 25.03 -0.36
N GLN A 145 -40.79 25.97 0.15
CA GLN A 145 -41.31 27.23 0.71
C GLN A 145 -42.01 28.08 -0.36
N CYS A 146 -41.44 28.19 -1.56
CA CYS A 146 -42.05 28.92 -2.67
C CYS A 146 -43.39 28.29 -3.11
N ILE A 147 -43.46 26.96 -3.19
CA ILE A 147 -44.70 26.25 -3.48
C ILE A 147 -45.74 26.51 -2.40
N ALA A 148 -45.37 26.39 -1.12
CA ALA A 148 -46.30 26.66 -0.02
C ALA A 148 -46.84 28.10 -0.02
N GLU A 149 -45.99 29.08 -0.35
CA GLU A 149 -46.40 30.48 -0.51
C GLU A 149 -47.38 30.66 -1.69
N LEU A 150 -47.09 30.05 -2.84
CA LEU A 150 -47.96 30.08 -4.02
C LEU A 150 -49.29 29.38 -3.75
N GLU A 151 -49.29 28.22 -3.11
CA GLU A 151 -50.48 27.48 -2.72
C GLU A 151 -51.34 28.30 -1.74
N ALA A 152 -50.73 28.96 -0.76
CA ALA A 152 -51.44 29.86 0.16
C ALA A 152 -52.06 31.08 -0.54
N ARG A 153 -51.46 31.55 -1.65
CA ARG A 153 -51.98 32.65 -2.49
C ARG A 153 -52.95 32.18 -3.57
N THR A 154 -53.05 30.88 -3.81
CA THR A 154 -53.91 30.33 -4.87
C THR A 154 -55.35 30.40 -4.41
N VAL A 155 -56.17 31.17 -5.14
CA VAL A 155 -57.61 31.26 -4.88
C VAL A 155 -58.37 30.58 -6.01
N THR A 156 -59.21 29.61 -5.66
CA THR A 156 -60.07 28.93 -6.62
C THR A 156 -61.38 29.69 -6.76
N ILE A 157 -61.66 30.25 -7.93
CA ILE A 157 -62.93 30.90 -8.24
C ILE A 157 -63.82 29.87 -8.94
N LYS A 158 -65.03 29.65 -8.42
CA LYS A 158 -66.01 28.80 -9.11
C LYS A 158 -66.31 29.40 -10.47
N GLN A 159 -66.07 28.64 -11.53
CA GLN A 159 -66.64 28.93 -12.83
C GLN A 159 -68.15 28.73 -12.67
N PHE A 160 -68.94 29.80 -12.88
CA PHE A 160 -70.39 29.66 -12.85
C PHE A 160 -70.82 28.90 -14.10
N ASP A 161 -71.48 27.75 -13.93
CA ASP A 161 -72.15 27.01 -15.02
C ASP A 161 -73.18 27.91 -15.74
N GLU A 162 -73.66 28.95 -15.06
CA GLU A 162 -74.67 29.91 -15.50
C GLU A 162 -74.11 31.18 -16.17
N PHE A 163 -72.93 31.15 -16.82
CA PHE A 163 -72.63 32.16 -17.86
C PHE A 163 -73.49 31.94 -19.12
N GLN A 164 -74.77 31.62 -18.95
CA GLN A 164 -75.75 31.84 -20.00
C GLN A 164 -75.91 33.34 -20.14
N ILE A 165 -75.19 33.91 -21.12
CA ILE A 165 -75.55 35.21 -21.67
C ILE A 165 -76.96 35.03 -22.25
N CYS A 166 -77.98 35.31 -21.45
CA CYS A 166 -79.35 35.35 -21.95
C CYS A 166 -79.43 36.52 -22.94
N HIS A 167 -79.25 36.19 -24.23
CA HIS A 167 -79.41 37.11 -25.34
C HIS A 167 -80.89 37.47 -25.49
N TYR A 168 -81.34 38.49 -24.78
CA TYR A 168 -82.64 39.11 -25.03
C TYR A 168 -82.50 40.14 -26.15
N GLY A 169 -82.45 39.68 -27.40
CA GLY A 169 -82.58 40.55 -28.58
C GLY A 169 -81.54 41.68 -28.75
N ALA A 170 -81.62 42.39 -29.87
CA ALA A 170 -80.77 43.55 -30.14
C ALA A 170 -81.42 44.80 -29.54
N THR A 171 -80.60 45.61 -28.87
CA THR A 171 -80.87 46.90 -28.20
C THR A 171 -81.32 46.82 -26.73
N GLU A 172 -80.59 47.55 -25.88
CA GLU A 172 -80.64 47.62 -24.41
C GLU A 172 -80.38 46.34 -23.59
N ASP A 173 -81.03 45.23 -23.92
CA ASP A 173 -81.00 44.01 -23.11
C ASP A 173 -79.66 43.23 -23.20
N TYR A 174 -78.98 43.26 -24.36
CA TYR A 174 -77.62 42.68 -24.52
C TYR A 174 -76.58 43.40 -23.64
N ALA A 175 -76.64 44.73 -23.56
CA ALA A 175 -75.72 45.51 -22.75
C ALA A 175 -75.93 45.22 -21.26
N LYS A 176 -77.19 45.04 -20.84
CA LYS A 176 -77.54 44.68 -19.46
C LYS A 176 -77.03 43.28 -19.09
N GLY A 177 -77.19 42.28 -19.96
CA GLY A 177 -76.65 40.93 -19.73
C GLY A 177 -75.13 40.88 -19.61
N TYR A 178 -74.41 41.66 -20.43
CA TYR A 178 -72.95 41.79 -20.36
C TYR A 178 -72.50 42.47 -19.05
N ILE A 179 -73.17 43.54 -18.63
CA ILE A 179 -72.88 44.26 -17.39
C ILE A 179 -73.15 43.36 -16.16
N ASP A 180 -74.26 42.63 -16.16
CA ASP A 180 -74.63 41.73 -15.05
C ASP A 180 -73.61 40.59 -14.89
N CYS A 181 -73.16 40.02 -16.01
CA CYS A 181 -72.08 39.03 -16.10
C CYS A 181 -70.74 39.56 -15.53
N GLN A 182 -70.33 40.76 -15.94
CA GLN A 182 -69.11 41.41 -15.47
C GLN A 182 -69.17 41.76 -13.98
N ASN A 183 -70.33 42.21 -13.49
CA ASN A 183 -70.56 42.51 -12.08
C ASN A 183 -70.50 41.26 -11.20
N ASN A 184 -71.08 40.14 -11.65
CA ASN A 184 -71.01 38.87 -10.93
C ASN A 184 -69.59 38.32 -10.86
N TYR A 185 -68.83 38.43 -11.95
CA TYR A 185 -67.41 38.06 -11.97
C TYR A 185 -66.57 38.94 -11.02
N ASN A 186 -66.75 40.26 -11.06
CA ASN A 186 -66.08 41.19 -10.13
C ASN A 186 -66.47 40.96 -8.66
N LYS A 187 -67.74 40.59 -8.40
CA LYS A 187 -68.21 40.22 -7.06
C LYS A 187 -67.55 38.94 -6.56
N ALA A 188 -67.37 37.94 -7.43
CA ALA A 188 -66.64 36.72 -7.09
C ALA A 188 -65.15 36.98 -6.83
N LEU A 189 -64.50 37.83 -7.64
CA LEU A 189 -63.13 38.28 -7.43
C LEU A 189 -62.96 39.04 -6.10
N ASN A 190 -63.85 39.99 -5.80
CA ASN A 190 -63.82 40.73 -4.54
C ASN A 190 -64.09 39.83 -3.32
N ALA A 191 -65.00 38.86 -3.43
CA ALA A 191 -65.26 37.88 -2.37
C ALA A 191 -64.06 36.93 -2.15
N ALA A 192 -63.28 36.67 -3.19
CA ALA A 192 -61.99 35.99 -3.16
C ALA A 192 -60.83 36.89 -2.66
N GLY A 193 -61.09 38.16 -2.33
CA GLY A 193 -60.07 39.12 -1.88
C GLY A 193 -59.17 39.66 -3.00
N ILE A 194 -59.49 39.41 -4.27
CA ILE A 194 -58.74 39.86 -5.45
C ILE A 194 -59.40 41.15 -5.98
N GLY A 195 -59.02 42.29 -5.40
CA GLY A 195 -59.40 43.63 -5.90
C GLY A 195 -58.27 44.25 -6.72
N LYS A 196 -58.58 45.23 -7.59
CA LYS A 196 -57.53 46.12 -8.13
C LYS A 196 -56.88 46.81 -6.93
N GLY A 197 -55.62 46.48 -6.64
CA GLY A 197 -54.84 47.22 -5.65
C GLY A 197 -54.85 48.71 -5.98
N GLU A 198 -54.88 49.55 -4.95
CA GLU A 198 -54.61 50.98 -5.07
C GLU A 198 -53.23 51.25 -5.69
#